data_AF-A0A5D0MHD2-F1
#
_entry.id   AF-A0A5D0MHD2-F1
#
_cell.length_a   1.000
_cell.length_b   1.000
_cell.length_c   1.000
_cell.angle_alpha   90.00
_cell.angle_beta   90.00
_cell.angle_gamma   90.00
#
_symmetry.space_group_name_H-M   'P 1'
#
loop_
_entity.id
_entity.type
_entity.pdbx_description
1 polymer ?
#
loop_
_entity_poly.entity_id
_entity_poly.type
_entity_poly.pdbx_seq_one_letter_code
_entity_poly.pdbx_strand_id
1 'polypeptide(L)'
;MKKYYYDKGVGIKNHKDLLAWKKAMKLSKYVYKITKKFPKVKQYRMISQLRRAVVSIPSNIAEKAARSSEKEFLQFLHVSLGSVAEVETQLLLSKEFGYINEIKMNKLGEVRRLILGLIKSIKIEN
;
A
#
# COMPACT_ATOMS: atom_id res chain seq x y z
N MET A 1 11.86 19.03 7.92
CA MET A 1 11.14 18.14 6.97
C MET A 1 10.82 16.73 7.53
N LYS A 2 11.36 16.32 8.69
CA LYS A 2 11.12 15.02 9.36
C LYS A 2 9.74 14.82 10.05
N LYS A 3 8.72 15.67 9.84
CA LYS A 3 7.52 15.70 10.72
C LYS A 3 6.29 14.91 10.20
N TYR A 4 6.34 14.37 8.99
CA TYR A 4 5.14 13.84 8.29
C TYR A 4 5.12 12.33 8.02
N TYR A 5 6.21 11.61 8.30
CA TYR A 5 6.33 10.17 7.98
C TYR A 5 6.42 9.25 9.21
N TYR A 6 6.56 9.84 10.41
CA TYR A 6 6.83 9.15 11.66
C TYR A 6 5.71 9.42 12.66
N ASP A 7 5.47 8.45 13.55
CA ASP A 7 4.79 8.77 14.81
C ASP A 7 5.72 9.65 15.65
N LYS A 8 5.18 10.73 16.22
CA LYS A 8 5.98 11.76 16.90
C LYS A 8 6.86 11.15 17.99
N GLY A 9 8.19 11.31 17.87
CA GLY A 9 9.13 11.17 18.98
C GLY A 9 9.78 9.81 19.21
N VAL A 10 9.58 8.81 18.34
CA VAL A 10 10.19 7.48 18.50
C VAL A 10 11.08 7.18 17.29
N GLY A 11 12.37 6.91 17.53
CA GLY A 11 13.27 6.40 16.48
C GLY A 11 12.70 5.12 15.86
N ILE A 12 12.84 4.93 14.56
CA ILE A 12 12.29 3.77 13.86
C ILE A 12 12.97 2.52 14.41
N LYS A 13 12.21 1.67 15.11
CA LYS A 13 12.70 0.36 15.57
C LYS A 13 12.28 -0.73 14.60
N ASN A 14 11.13 -0.58 13.95
CA ASN A 14 10.62 -1.53 12.96
C ASN A 14 9.57 -0.89 12.02
N HIS A 15 9.12 -1.64 11.02
CA HIS A 15 8.12 -1.19 10.04
C HIS A 15 6.81 -0.70 10.65
N LYS A 16 6.42 -1.18 11.85
CA LYS A 16 5.15 -0.80 12.47
C LYS A 16 5.15 0.66 12.90
N ASP A 17 6.30 1.32 12.97
CA ASP A 17 6.44 2.75 13.27
C ASP A 17 6.16 3.62 12.04
N LEU A 18 6.28 3.06 10.83
CA LEU A 18 6.11 3.80 9.57
C LEU A 18 4.64 4.11 9.30
N LEU A 19 4.32 5.39 9.08
CA LEU A 19 2.97 5.81 8.75
C LEU A 19 2.49 5.20 7.42
N ALA A 20 3.39 5.07 6.44
CA ALA A 20 3.13 4.39 5.16
C ALA A 20 2.63 2.96 5.38
N TRP A 21 3.28 2.19 6.26
CA TRP A 21 2.88 0.83 6.60
C TRP A 21 1.51 0.79 7.31
N LYS A 22 1.30 1.64 8.33
CA LYS A 22 0.02 1.71 9.06
C LYS A 22 -1.16 2.00 8.13
N LYS A 23 -0.97 2.90 7.15
CA LYS A 23 -2.01 3.25 6.17
C LYS A 23 -2.20 2.15 5.13
N ALA A 24 -1.12 1.51 4.67
CA ALA A 24 -1.19 0.35 3.80
C ALA A 24 -1.98 -0.80 4.45
N MET A 25 -1.76 -1.10 5.72
CA MET A 25 -2.56 -2.09 6.48
C MET A 25 -4.05 -1.75 6.52
N LYS A 26 -4.39 -0.47 6.73
CA LYS A 26 -5.79 0.01 6.70
C LYS A 26 -6.40 -0.11 5.29
N LEU A 27 -5.62 0.16 4.25
CA LEU A 27 -6.02 -0.05 2.86
C LEU A 27 -6.30 -1.53 2.57
N SER A 28 -5.41 -2.45 2.97
CA SER A 28 -5.63 -3.89 2.78
C SER A 28 -6.91 -4.36 3.46
N LYS A 29 -7.16 -3.95 4.71
CA LYS A 29 -8.43 -4.23 5.42
C LYS A 29 -9.66 -3.71 4.66
N TYR A 30 -9.58 -2.49 4.10
CA TYR A 30 -10.65 -1.91 3.31
C TYR A 30 -10.92 -2.71 2.03
N VAL A 31 -9.88 -3.06 1.26
CA VAL A 31 -9.99 -3.84 0.03
C VAL A 31 -10.59 -5.23 0.31
N TYR A 32 -10.17 -5.89 1.40
CA TYR A 32 -10.80 -7.15 1.82
C TYR A 32 -12.28 -6.98 2.15
N LYS A 33 -12.67 -5.89 2.81
CA LYS A 33 -14.07 -5.61 3.15
C LYS A 33 -14.93 -5.42 1.90
N ILE A 34 -14.47 -4.65 0.90
CA ILE A 34 -15.26 -4.40 -0.31
C ILE A 34 -15.31 -5.61 -1.24
N THR A 35 -14.23 -6.38 -1.35
CA THR A 35 -14.18 -7.59 -2.18
C THR A 35 -15.10 -8.71 -1.69
N LYS A 36 -15.51 -8.70 -0.42
CA LYS A 36 -16.54 -9.62 0.11
C LYS A 36 -17.93 -9.37 -0.49
N LYS A 37 -18.19 -8.18 -1.02
CA LYS A 37 -19.48 -7.80 -1.60
C LYS A 37 -19.58 -8.11 -3.09
N PHE A 38 -18.49 -8.54 -3.72
CA PHE A 38 -18.55 -8.77 -5.15
C PHE A 38 -19.39 -10.03 -5.48
N PRO A 39 -20.15 -10.06 -6.61
CA PRO A 39 -20.99 -11.20 -7.01
C PRO A 39 -20.26 -12.57 -7.15
N LYS A 40 -20.86 -13.66 -6.66
CA LYS A 40 -20.16 -14.97 -6.59
C LYS A 40 -19.79 -15.61 -7.94
N VAL A 41 -20.33 -15.15 -9.07
CA VAL A 41 -20.44 -15.99 -10.28
C VAL A 41 -19.21 -15.97 -11.22
N LYS A 42 -18.32 -14.97 -11.24
CA LYS A 42 -17.17 -14.93 -12.18
C LYS A 42 -15.89 -14.19 -11.70
N GLN A 43 -15.63 -14.15 -10.40
CA GLN A 43 -14.79 -13.07 -9.83
C GLN A 43 -13.59 -13.52 -9.00
N TYR A 44 -13.45 -14.83 -8.78
CA TYR A 44 -12.41 -15.38 -7.91
C TYR A 44 -11.00 -14.95 -8.33
N ARG A 45 -10.72 -14.92 -9.64
CA ARG A 45 -9.42 -14.49 -10.17
C ARG A 45 -9.14 -13.02 -9.87
N MET A 46 -10.09 -12.13 -10.11
CA MET A 46 -9.90 -10.69 -9.88
C MET A 46 -9.85 -10.35 -8.39
N ILE A 47 -10.69 -10.97 -7.56
CA ILE A 47 -10.62 -10.83 -6.10
C ILE A 47 -9.24 -11.30 -5.59
N SER A 48 -8.75 -12.44 -6.09
CA SER A 48 -7.45 -12.98 -5.71
C SER A 48 -6.30 -12.07 -6.13
N GLN A 49 -6.29 -11.58 -7.37
CA GLN A 49 -5.29 -10.62 -7.84
C GLN A 49 -5.31 -9.33 -7.00
N LEU A 50 -6.49 -8.77 -6.73
CA LEU A 50 -6.63 -7.52 -6.00
C LEU A 50 -6.18 -7.67 -4.54
N ARG A 51 -6.53 -8.79 -3.91
CA ARG A 51 -6.12 -9.10 -2.54
C ARG A 51 -4.61 -9.37 -2.44
N ARG A 52 -4.01 -10.02 -3.43
CA ARG A 52 -2.55 -10.22 -3.47
C ARG A 52 -1.82 -8.90 -3.65
N ALA A 53 -2.24 -8.08 -4.61
CA ALA A 53 -1.67 -6.76 -4.86
C ALA A 53 -1.75 -5.86 -3.62
N VAL A 54 -2.91 -5.77 -2.95
CA VAL A 54 -3.06 -4.90 -1.77
C VAL A 54 -2.31 -5.40 -0.53
N VAL A 55 -2.08 -6.71 -0.39
CA VAL A 55 -1.27 -7.28 0.70
C VAL A 55 0.22 -7.11 0.42
N SER A 56 0.62 -7.15 -0.85
CA SER A 56 1.99 -6.90 -1.28
C SER A 56 2.51 -5.53 -0.82
N ILE A 57 1.66 -4.50 -0.78
CA ILE A 57 2.05 -3.14 -0.37
C ILE A 57 2.64 -3.10 1.06
N PRO A 58 1.90 -3.45 2.14
CA PRO A 58 2.48 -3.46 3.48
C PRO A 58 3.55 -4.54 3.66
N SER A 59 3.49 -5.66 2.94
CA SER A 59 4.52 -6.71 3.01
C SER A 59 5.88 -6.20 2.52
N ASN A 60 5.95 -5.56 1.36
CA ASN A 60 7.19 -5.01 0.82
C ASN A 60 7.75 -3.88 1.72
N ILE A 61 6.88 -3.04 2.31
CA ILE A 61 7.31 -2.04 3.29
C ILE A 61 7.90 -2.71 4.54
N ALA A 62 7.29 -3.82 5.01
CA ALA A 62 7.70 -4.51 6.22
C ALA A 62 9.01 -5.28 6.05
N GLU A 63 9.17 -5.96 4.91
CA GLU A 63 10.26 -6.89 4.62
C GLU A 63 11.64 -6.23 4.73
N LYS A 64 11.75 -4.97 4.32
CA LYS A 64 13.05 -4.28 4.32
C LYS A 64 13.26 -3.26 5.43
N ALA A 65 12.22 -2.86 6.18
CA ALA A 65 12.44 -2.12 7.42
C ALA A 65 13.20 -2.93 8.49
N ALA A 66 13.46 -4.21 8.24
CA ALA A 66 14.20 -5.13 9.11
C ALA A 66 15.62 -5.46 8.60
N ARG A 67 16.11 -4.88 7.49
CA ARG A 67 17.42 -5.23 6.87
C ARG A 67 18.25 -4.01 6.42
N SER A 68 19.56 -4.22 6.32
CA SER A 68 20.64 -3.23 6.54
C SER A 68 21.04 -2.29 5.39
N SER A 69 20.35 -2.23 4.23
CA SER A 69 20.75 -1.31 3.14
C SER A 69 19.60 -0.46 2.59
N GLU A 70 19.87 0.83 2.44
CA GLU A 70 18.90 1.82 1.95
C GLU A 70 18.55 1.62 0.47
N LYS A 71 19.53 1.21 -0.35
CA LYS A 71 19.33 0.92 -1.77
C LYS A 71 18.27 -0.16 -1.98
N GLU A 72 18.35 -1.25 -1.23
CA GLU A 72 17.36 -2.31 -1.29
C GLU A 72 16.03 -1.82 -0.74
N PHE A 73 16.01 -1.04 0.35
CA PHE A 73 14.75 -0.51 0.87
C PHE A 73 14.02 0.34 -0.18
N LEU A 74 14.73 1.20 -0.91
CA LEU A 74 14.18 1.95 -2.04
C LEU A 74 13.58 1.03 -3.11
N GLN A 75 14.25 -0.07 -3.46
CA GLN A 75 13.71 -1.04 -4.42
C GLN A 75 12.37 -1.62 -3.96
N PHE A 76 12.25 -2.03 -2.69
CA PHE A 76 11.00 -2.55 -2.12
C PHE A 76 9.89 -1.49 -2.05
N LEU A 77 10.24 -0.22 -1.79
CA LEU A 77 9.28 0.88 -1.87
C LEU A 77 8.78 1.12 -3.31
N HIS A 78 9.64 0.96 -4.31
CA HIS A 78 9.24 1.01 -5.72
C HIS A 78 8.33 -0.17 -6.10
N VAL A 79 8.61 -1.39 -5.62
CA VAL A 79 7.69 -2.54 -5.78
C VAL A 79 6.33 -2.23 -5.14
N SER A 80 6.32 -1.62 -3.96
CA SER A 80 5.09 -1.19 -3.29
C SER A 80 4.29 -0.18 -4.13
N LEU A 81 4.95 0.75 -4.82
CA LEU A 81 4.30 1.68 -5.76
C LEU A 81 3.70 0.95 -6.98
N GLY A 82 4.39 -0.06 -7.50
CA GLY A 82 3.84 -0.93 -8.55
C GLY A 82 2.55 -1.61 -8.10
N SER A 83 2.55 -2.22 -6.90
CA SER A 83 1.34 -2.81 -6.33
C SER A 83 0.23 -1.79 -6.06
N VAL A 84 0.56 -0.55 -5.67
CA VAL A 84 -0.44 0.54 -5.55
C VAL A 84 -1.10 0.84 -6.89
N ALA A 85 -0.34 0.91 -7.98
CA ALA A 85 -0.89 1.12 -9.32
C ALA A 85 -1.77 -0.05 -9.75
N GLU A 86 -1.34 -1.29 -9.51
CA GLU A 86 -2.14 -2.48 -9.80
C GLU A 86 -3.48 -2.50 -9.04
N VAL A 87 -3.46 -2.15 -7.74
CA VAL A 87 -4.68 -2.01 -6.94
C VAL A 87 -5.61 -0.93 -7.50
N GLU A 88 -5.08 0.21 -7.92
CA GLU A 88 -5.88 1.28 -8.54
C GLU A 88 -6.60 0.76 -9.79
N THR A 89 -5.86 0.17 -10.71
CA THR A 89 -6.38 -0.37 -11.96
C THR A 89 -7.47 -1.42 -11.70
N GLN A 90 -7.22 -2.38 -10.80
CA GLN A 90 -8.19 -3.43 -10.52
C GLN A 90 -9.44 -2.91 -9.80
N LEU A 91 -9.33 -1.88 -8.95
CA LEU A 91 -10.50 -1.24 -8.35
C LEU A 91 -11.33 -0.50 -9.40
N LEU A 92 -10.69 0.23 -10.32
CA LEU A 92 -11.39 0.89 -11.43
C LEU A 92 -12.10 -0.13 -12.32
N LEU A 93 -11.42 -1.20 -12.75
CA LEU A 93 -12.05 -2.28 -13.52
C LEU A 93 -13.20 -2.95 -12.75
N SER A 94 -13.07 -3.14 -11.44
CA SER A 94 -14.16 -3.67 -10.61
C SER A 94 -15.41 -2.79 -10.63
N LYS A 95 -15.24 -1.47 -10.76
CA LYS A 95 -16.36 -0.53 -10.90
C LYS A 95 -16.97 -0.60 -12.30
N GLU A 96 -16.15 -0.60 -13.34
CA GLU A 96 -16.62 -0.74 -14.73
C GLU A 96 -17.40 -2.03 -14.97
N PHE A 97 -17.00 -3.12 -14.29
CA PHE A 97 -17.73 -4.39 -14.35
C PHE A 97 -18.96 -4.46 -13.42
N GLY A 98 -19.28 -3.37 -12.70
CA GLY A 98 -20.43 -3.30 -11.80
C GLY A 98 -20.29 -4.15 -10.54
N TYR A 99 -19.08 -4.53 -10.14
CA TYR A 99 -18.87 -5.35 -8.93
C TYR A 99 -18.84 -4.51 -7.66
N ILE A 100 -18.56 -3.20 -7.80
CA ILE A 100 -18.63 -2.20 -6.73
C ILE A 100 -19.15 -0.88 -7.25
N ASN A 101 -19.93 -0.20 -6.41
CA ASN A 101 -20.47 1.12 -6.75
C ASN A 101 -19.55 2.26 -6.26
N GLU A 102 -18.94 2.09 -5.08
CA GLU A 102 -18.13 3.12 -4.43
C GLU A 102 -16.72 2.63 -4.08
N ILE A 103 -15.73 3.45 -4.45
CA ILE A 103 -14.32 3.23 -4.13
C ILE A 103 -13.78 4.44 -3.38
N LYS A 104 -13.18 4.19 -2.21
CA LYS A 104 -12.48 5.21 -1.43
C LYS A 104 -11.06 5.41 -1.95
N MET A 105 -10.93 5.98 -3.15
CA MET A 105 -9.64 6.23 -3.81
C MET A 105 -8.70 7.12 -3.00
N ASN A 106 -9.26 7.98 -2.14
CA ASN A 106 -8.48 8.81 -1.22
C ASN A 106 -7.55 7.98 -0.30
N LYS A 107 -7.96 6.76 0.10
CA LYS A 107 -7.12 5.86 0.91
C LYS A 107 -5.90 5.37 0.14
N LEU A 108 -6.10 5.04 -1.14
CA LEU A 108 -5.01 4.59 -2.02
C LEU A 108 -4.04 5.74 -2.32
N GLY A 109 -4.59 6.91 -2.65
CA GLY A 109 -3.80 8.12 -2.88
C GLY A 109 -3.00 8.55 -1.64
N GLU A 110 -3.55 8.38 -0.43
CA GLU A 110 -2.82 8.63 0.82
C GLU A 110 -1.61 7.68 0.95
N VAL A 111 -1.79 6.38 0.72
CA VAL A 111 -0.69 5.39 0.76
C VAL A 111 0.37 5.72 -0.28
N ARG A 112 -0.03 6.04 -1.52
CA ARG A 112 0.89 6.46 -2.59
C ARG A 112 1.77 7.64 -2.17
N ARG A 113 1.17 8.70 -1.64
CA ARG A 113 1.90 9.90 -1.19
C ARG A 113 2.86 9.60 -0.05
N LEU A 114 2.48 8.73 0.89
CA LEU A 114 3.34 8.34 2.01
C LEU A 114 4.55 7.53 1.54
N ILE A 115 4.37 6.60 0.60
CA ILE A 115 5.48 5.81 0.03
C ILE A 115 6.44 6.72 -0.74
N LEU A 116 5.93 7.60 -1.61
CA LEU A 116 6.76 8.56 -2.34
C LEU A 116 7.54 9.49 -1.40
N GLY A 117 6.88 9.92 -0.33
CA GLY A 117 7.51 10.74 0.69
C GLY A 117 8.62 10.02 1.47
N LEU A 118 8.42 8.74 1.78
CA LEU A 118 9.44 7.89 2.40
C LEU A 118 10.64 7.64 1.46
N ILE A 119 10.39 7.41 0.17
CA ILE A 119 11.44 7.33 -0.86
C ILE A 119 12.26 8.63 -0.88
N LYS A 120 11.57 9.78 -0.88
CA LYS A 120 12.22 11.09 -0.89
C LYS A 120 13.06 11.32 0.37
N SER A 121 12.58 10.92 1.55
CA SER A 121 13.35 11.11 2.79
C SER A 121 14.65 10.29 2.78
N ILE A 122 14.61 9.04 2.33
CA ILE A 122 15.81 8.18 2.26
C ILE A 122 16.83 8.74 1.26
N LYS A 123 16.37 9.23 0.10
CA LYS A 123 17.26 9.80 -0.91
C LYS A 123 17.92 11.13 -0.53
N ILE A 124 17.33 11.90 0.40
CA ILE A 124 17.88 13.17 0.88
C ILE A 124 18.91 12.94 2.00
N GLU A 125 18.84 11.80 2.69
CA GLU A 125 19.78 11.44 3.75
C GLU A 125 21.11 10.86 3.20
N ASN A 126 21.23 10.68 1.87
CA ASN A 126 22.46 10.36 1.14
C ASN A 126 22.93 11.55 0.30
#